data_AF-A0A1Y4WM56-F1
#
_entry.id   AF-A0A1Y4WM56-F1
#
_cell.length_a   1.000
_cell.length_b   1.000
_cell.length_c   1.000
_cell.angle_alpha   90.00
_cell.angle_beta   90.00
_cell.angle_gamma   90.00
#
_symmetry.space_group_name_H-M   'P 1'
#
loop_
_entity.id
_entity.type
_entity.pdbx_description
1 polymer ?
#
loop_
_entity_poly.entity_id
_entity_poly.type
_entity_poly.pdbx_seq_one_letter_code
_entity_poly.pdbx_strand_id
1 'polypeptide(L)'
;MFDVKERDWKIFRKKIIIWQENYMQKLNNEYIEILQRDNDASKNFWDLERRIYKDKRSVGVAIDMRRSKMHENIWDLLKDDIITFDDLNDFSEDFKSEIKYMIDRW
;
A
#
# COMPACT_ATOMS: atom_id res chain seq x y z
N MET A 1 -11.55 8.27 17.30
CA MET A 1 -10.24 7.70 16.93
C MET A 1 -10.19 6.32 17.54
N PHE A 2 -10.06 5.28 16.72
CA PHE A 2 -9.95 3.92 17.24
C PHE A 2 -8.66 3.79 18.04
N ASP A 3 -8.72 3.11 19.18
CA ASP A 3 -7.52 2.87 19.98
C ASP A 3 -6.74 1.71 19.38
N VAL A 4 -5.47 1.93 19.09
CA VAL A 4 -4.63 0.92 18.45
C VAL A 4 -3.94 0.12 19.55
N LYS A 5 -4.27 -1.17 19.66
CA LYS A 5 -3.60 -2.09 20.59
C LYS A 5 -2.12 -2.25 20.22
N GLU A 6 -1.25 -2.35 21.24
CA GLU A 6 0.21 -2.48 21.04
C GLU A 6 0.58 -3.71 20.22
N ARG A 7 -0.17 -4.80 20.42
CA ARG A 7 0.00 -6.04 19.65
C ARG A 7 -0.21 -5.80 18.16
N ASP A 8 -1.33 -5.19 17.79
CA ASP A 8 -1.70 -4.94 16.39
C ASP A 8 -0.72 -3.95 15.75
N TRP A 9 -0.30 -2.92 16.50
CA TRP A 9 0.74 -1.99 16.04
C TRP A 9 2.07 -2.68 15.70
N LYS A 10 2.52 -3.63 16.54
CA LYS A 10 3.74 -4.40 16.27
C LYS A 10 3.61 -5.29 15.04
N ILE A 11 2.43 -5.87 14.80
CA ILE A 11 2.15 -6.69 13.60
C ILE A 11 2.21 -5.80 12.35
N PHE A 12 1.51 -4.66 12.38
CA PHE A 12 1.50 -3.70 11.27
C PHE A 12 2.92 -3.29 10.87
N ARG A 13 3.76 -2.89 11.82
CA ARG A 13 5.15 -2.48 11.54
C ARG A 13 6.00 -3.55 10.86
N LYS A 14 5.72 -4.84 11.11
CA LYS A 14 6.43 -5.93 10.45
C LYS A 14 5.88 -6.19 9.06
N LYS A 15 4.55 -6.20 8.93
CA LYS A 15 3.88 -6.52 7.66
C LYS A 15 4.03 -5.42 6.62
N ILE A 16 3.99 -4.15 7.02
CA ILE A 16 4.07 -3.02 6.09
C ILE A 16 5.34 -3.04 5.23
N ILE A 17 6.46 -3.47 5.80
CA ILE A 17 7.73 -3.60 5.07
C ILE A 17 7.58 -4.60 3.92
N ILE A 18 6.98 -5.75 4.20
CA ILE A 18 6.79 -6.82 3.21
C ILE A 18 5.78 -6.39 2.14
N TRP A 19 4.68 -5.76 2.55
CA TRP A 19 3.66 -5.27 1.63
C TRP A 19 4.18 -4.19 0.68
N GLN A 20 4.94 -3.23 1.20
CA GLN A 20 5.55 -2.18 0.38
C GLN A 20 6.61 -2.76 -0.57
N GLU A 21 7.44 -3.70 -0.11
CA GLU A 21 8.44 -4.34 -0.97
C GLU A 21 7.78 -5.11 -2.13
N ASN A 22 6.75 -5.91 -1.83
CA ASN A 22 6.01 -6.66 -2.86
C ASN A 22 5.34 -5.72 -3.87
N TYR A 23 4.77 -4.62 -3.40
CA TYR A 23 4.16 -3.61 -4.26
C TYR A 23 5.19 -2.89 -5.14
N MET A 24 6.31 -2.47 -4.56
CA MET A 24 7.40 -1.82 -5.31
C MET A 24 8.04 -2.78 -6.31
N GLN A 25 8.14 -4.08 -6.00
CA GLN A 25 8.57 -5.09 -6.96
C GLN A 25 7.64 -5.20 -8.16
N LYS A 26 6.31 -5.15 -7.94
CA LYS A 26 5.33 -5.07 -9.03
C LYS A 26 5.53 -3.82 -9.87
N LEU A 27 5.69 -2.65 -9.24
CA LEU A 27 5.94 -1.39 -9.94
C LEU A 27 7.22 -1.45 -10.80
N ASN A 28 8.32 -2.00 -10.26
CA ASN A 28 9.57 -2.15 -11.00
C ASN A 28 9.38 -2.99 -12.27
N ASN A 29 8.58 -4.06 -12.22
CA ASN A 29 8.28 -4.87 -13.41
C ASN A 29 7.47 -4.05 -14.43
N GLU A 30 6.45 -3.32 -14.00
CA GLU A 30 5.67 -2.43 -14.88
C GLU A 30 6.54 -1.31 -15.50
N TYR A 31 7.55 -0.82 -14.78
CA TYR A 31 8.50 0.18 -15.29
C TYR A 31 9.38 -0.39 -16.39
N ILE A 32 9.84 -1.63 -16.23
CA ILE A 32 10.58 -2.34 -17.26
C ILE A 32 9.72 -2.51 -18.52
N GLU A 33 8.44 -2.87 -18.36
CA GLU A 33 7.51 -2.98 -19.49
C GLU A 33 7.33 -1.66 -20.24
N ILE A 34 7.29 -0.50 -19.54
CA ILE A 34 7.24 0.81 -20.18
C ILE A 34 8.49 1.05 -21.04
N LEU A 35 9.67 0.71 -20.51
CA LEU A 35 10.94 0.90 -21.21
C LEU A 35 11.10 -0.01 -22.43
N GLN A 36 10.46 -1.18 -22.41
CA GLN A 36 10.51 -2.17 -23.49
C GLN A 36 9.51 -1.91 -24.64
N ARG A 37 8.67 -0.88 -24.55
CA ARG A 37 7.70 -0.56 -25.61
C ARG A 37 8.37 -0.17 -26.92
N ASP A 38 7.77 -0.55 -28.03
CA ASP A 38 8.17 -0.13 -29.38
C ASP A 38 7.73 1.33 -29.67
N ASN A 39 8.43 2.29 -29.05
CA ASN A 39 8.33 3.73 -29.33
C ASN A 39 9.74 4.35 -29.32
N ASP A 40 9.83 5.64 -29.65
CA ASP A 40 11.04 6.43 -29.41
C ASP A 40 11.48 6.36 -27.94
N ALA A 41 12.78 6.24 -27.73
CA ALA A 41 13.39 6.17 -26.40
C ALA A 41 12.99 7.37 -25.51
N SER A 42 12.86 8.57 -26.11
CA SER A 42 12.42 9.78 -25.39
C SER A 42 10.99 9.66 -24.87
N LYS A 43 10.08 9.07 -25.65
CA LYS A 43 8.68 8.87 -25.25
C LYS A 43 8.59 7.87 -24.10
N ASN A 44 9.27 6.73 -24.21
CA ASN A 44 9.29 5.74 -23.13
C ASN A 44 9.88 6.33 -21.82
N PHE A 45 10.94 7.14 -21.93
CA PHE A 45 11.53 7.83 -20.79
C PHE A 45 10.51 8.77 -20.09
N TRP A 46 9.84 9.64 -20.85
CA TRP A 46 8.86 10.57 -20.28
C TRP A 46 7.59 9.89 -19.77
N ASP A 47 7.18 8.77 -20.37
CA ASP A 47 6.08 7.95 -19.85
C ASP A 47 6.45 7.32 -18.51
N LEU A 48 7.67 6.79 -18.38
CA LEU A 48 8.17 6.24 -17.13
C LEU A 48 8.28 7.30 -16.03
N GLU A 49 8.87 8.47 -16.33
CA GLU A 49 9.02 9.57 -15.37
C GLU A 49 7.65 9.98 -14.80
N ARG A 50 6.66 10.19 -15.68
CA ARG A 50 5.30 10.53 -15.26
C ARG A 50 4.64 9.44 -14.42
N ARG A 51 4.92 8.17 -14.72
CA ARG A 51 4.41 7.04 -13.95
C ARG A 51 5.01 7.02 -12.55
N ILE A 52 6.34 7.09 -12.43
CA ILE A 52 7.06 7.18 -11.14
C ILE A 52 6.58 8.38 -10.32
N TYR A 53 6.37 9.53 -10.96
CA TYR A 53 5.89 10.74 -10.28
C TYR A 53 4.54 10.54 -9.61
N LYS A 54 3.65 9.73 -10.19
CA LYS A 54 2.36 9.37 -9.59
C LYS A 54 2.53 8.31 -8.51
N ASP A 55 3.23 7.23 -8.82
CA ASP A 55 3.33 6.07 -7.95
C ASP A 55 4.07 6.36 -6.64
N LYS A 56 5.05 7.27 -6.64
CA LYS A 56 5.78 7.67 -5.42
C LYS A 56 4.89 8.27 -4.32
N ARG A 57 3.64 8.62 -4.64
CA ARG A 57 2.64 9.16 -3.69
C ARG A 57 1.68 8.09 -3.17
N SER A 58 1.73 6.86 -3.70
CA SER A 58 0.92 5.75 -3.21
C SER A 58 1.36 5.33 -1.80
N VAL A 59 0.40 4.92 -0.96
CA VAL A 59 0.67 4.35 0.36
C VAL A 59 1.50 3.06 0.31
N GLY A 60 1.50 2.38 -0.84
CA GLY A 60 2.36 1.23 -1.11
C GLY A 60 3.84 1.58 -1.30
N VAL A 61 4.17 2.87 -1.43
CA VAL A 61 5.56 3.36 -1.56
C VAL A 61 5.96 4.20 -0.34
N ALA A 62 5.10 5.12 0.08
CA ALA A 62 5.38 6.03 1.19
C ALA A 62 4.16 6.12 2.11
N ILE A 63 4.36 5.82 3.39
CA ILE A 63 3.28 5.73 4.36
C ILE A 63 3.61 6.46 5.67
N ASP A 64 2.58 7.01 6.32
CA ASP A 64 2.73 7.72 7.58
C ASP A 64 2.74 6.73 8.76
N MET A 65 3.92 6.49 9.33
CA MET A 65 4.11 5.53 10.42
C MET A 65 3.71 6.03 11.81
N ARG A 66 2.90 7.10 11.91
CA ARG A 66 2.25 7.44 13.19
C ARG A 66 1.22 6.38 13.53
N ARG A 67 1.27 5.86 14.77
CA ARG A 67 0.30 4.86 15.27
C ARG A 67 -1.14 5.29 15.09
N SER A 68 -1.40 6.58 15.29
CA SER A 68 -2.69 7.24 15.11
C SER A 68 -3.26 7.13 13.68
N LYS A 69 -2.41 6.84 12.69
CA LYS A 69 -2.76 6.69 11.28
C LYS A 69 -2.94 5.23 10.85
N MET A 70 -2.75 4.26 11.75
CA MET A 70 -2.75 2.83 11.39
C MET A 70 -4.04 2.36 10.70
N HIS A 71 -5.22 2.75 11.20
CA HIS A 71 -6.49 2.36 10.59
C HIS A 71 -6.67 2.96 9.19
N GLU A 72 -6.34 4.24 9.03
CA GLU A 72 -6.37 4.96 7.73
C GLU A 72 -5.41 4.31 6.74
N ASN A 73 -4.18 4.03 7.16
CA ASN A 73 -3.17 3.33 6.37
C ASN A 73 -3.64 1.95 5.90
N ILE A 74 -4.23 1.12 6.78
CA ILE A 74 -4.75 -0.20 6.40
C ILE A 74 -5.91 -0.07 5.41
N TRP A 75 -6.79 0.90 5.63
CA TRP A 75 -7.89 1.16 4.71
C TRP A 75 -7.37 1.59 3.33
N ASP A 76 -6.42 2.53 3.26
CA ASP A 76 -5.81 2.96 2.00
C ASP A 76 -5.11 1.80 1.27
N LEU A 77 -4.38 0.95 2.00
CA LEU A 77 -3.72 -0.23 1.43
C LEU A 77 -4.71 -1.24 0.84
N LEU A 78 -5.86 -1.44 1.49
CA LEU A 78 -6.92 -2.30 0.98
C LEU A 78 -7.62 -1.66 -0.23
N LYS A 79 -7.90 -0.36 -0.15
CA LYS A 79 -8.59 0.39 -1.20
C LYS A 79 -7.79 0.47 -2.49
N ASP A 80 -6.46 0.58 -2.38
CA ASP A 80 -5.54 0.61 -3.52
C ASP A 80 -5.13 -0.82 -3.98
N ASP A 81 -5.79 -1.87 -3.49
CA ASP A 81 -5.54 -3.28 -3.79
C ASP A 81 -4.06 -3.70 -3.57
N ILE A 82 -3.38 -3.03 -2.64
CA ILE A 82 -1.98 -3.35 -2.27
C ILE A 82 -1.94 -4.59 -1.38
N ILE A 83 -2.95 -4.72 -0.51
CA ILE A 83 -3.17 -5.88 0.34
C ILE A 83 -4.62 -6.33 0.22
N THR A 84 -4.90 -7.53 0.68
CA THR A 84 -6.25 -8.09 0.78
C THR A 84 -6.69 -8.17 2.24
N PHE A 85 -7.97 -8.41 2.48
CA PHE A 85 -8.45 -8.59 3.86
C PHE A 85 -7.82 -9.81 4.54
N ASP A 86 -7.44 -10.84 3.77
CA ASP A 86 -6.77 -12.05 4.29
C ASP A 86 -5.38 -11.75 4.85
N ASP A 87 -4.71 -10.70 4.37
CA ASP A 87 -3.42 -10.26 4.92
C ASP A 87 -3.54 -9.78 6.37
N LEU A 88 -4.76 -9.47 6.82
CA LEU A 88 -5.08 -9.04 8.19
C LEU A 88 -5.34 -10.19 9.16
N ASN A 89 -5.18 -11.45 8.75
CA ASN A 89 -5.52 -12.60 9.59
C ASN A 89 -4.80 -12.67 10.94
N ASP A 90 -3.57 -12.13 11.03
CA ASP A 90 -2.77 -12.13 12.27
C ASP A 90 -3.21 -11.07 13.30
N PHE A 91 -4.04 -10.11 12.88
CA PHE A 91 -4.53 -9.02 13.73
C PHE A 91 -5.67 -9.47 14.63
N SER A 92 -5.94 -8.71 15.69
CA SER A 92 -7.06 -8.98 16.58
C SER A 92 -8.42 -8.90 15.86
N GLU A 93 -9.40 -9.70 16.30
CA GLU A 93 -10.76 -9.67 15.76
C GLU A 93 -11.42 -8.30 15.91
N ASP A 94 -11.14 -7.60 17.02
CA ASP A 94 -11.61 -6.24 17.24
C ASP A 94 -11.09 -5.30 16.15
N PHE A 95 -9.78 -5.36 15.86
CA PHE A 95 -9.17 -4.53 14.81
C PHE A 95 -9.76 -4.85 13.42
N LYS A 96 -9.90 -6.14 13.09
CA LYS A 96 -10.52 -6.57 11.83
C LYS A 96 -11.96 -6.07 11.70
N SER A 97 -12.73 -6.09 12.79
CA SER A 97 -14.10 -5.59 12.83
C SER A 97 -14.16 -4.07 12.63
N GLU A 98 -13.23 -3.32 13.25
CA GLU A 98 -13.11 -1.86 13.05
C GLU A 98 -12.79 -1.50 11.60
N ILE A 99 -11.87 -2.23 10.95
CA ILE A 99 -11.54 -2.02 9.54
C ILE A 99 -12.73 -2.35 8.63
N LYS A 100 -13.44 -3.46 8.85
CA LYS A 100 -14.68 -3.77 8.11
C LYS A 100 -15.72 -2.66 8.23
N TYR A 101 -15.92 -2.19 9.45
CA TYR A 101 -16.84 -1.07 9.71
C TYR A 101 -16.45 0.21 8.96
N MET A 102 -15.13 0.49 8.82
CA MET A 102 -14.66 1.61 8.02
C MET A 102 -14.90 1.42 6.52
N ILE A 103 -14.72 0.19 6.01
CA ILE A 103 -14.97 -0.14 4.60
C ILE A 103 -16.45 -0.01 4.25
N ASP A 104 -17.34 -0.56 5.08
CA ASP A 104 -18.79 -0.59 4.81
C ASP A 104 -19.45 0.81 4.85
N ARG A 105 -18.76 1.81 5.40
CA ARG A 105 -19.30 3.16 5.63
C ARG A 105 -18.82 4.20 4.60
N TRP A 106 -18.07 3.78 3.59
CA TRP A 106 -17.58 4.59 2.48
C TRP A 106 -18.09 4.06 1.14
#